data_AF-A0A0D8XEH1-F1
#
_entry.id   AF-A0A0D8XEH1-F1
#
_cell.length_a   1.000
_cell.length_b   1.000
_cell.length_c   1.000
_cell.angle_alpha   90.00
_cell.angle_beta   90.00
_cell.angle_gamma   90.00
#
_symmetry.space_group_name_H-M   'P 1'
#
loop_
_entity.id
_entity.type
_entity.pdbx_description
1 polymer ?
#
loop_
_entity_poly.entity_id
_entity_poly.type
_entity_poly.pdbx_seq_one_letter_code
_entity_poly.pdbx_strand_id
1 'polypeptide(L)'
;MIVFEYLLLMRMSRLARGMEFNGETNKTLNGASGLMKMVYSFSAQKNEYDCKLEWYAQIWADKCKFEHSNRWERPNQGQNLFMTSFTDYDDISILHTAIELWWKELEEYGIPGDAMFSDELWRSKGSRIGHFTQVSKFSKRSL
;
A
#
# COMPACT_ATOMS: atom_id res chain seq x y z
N MET A 1 -12.39 4.14 13.83
CA MET A 1 -11.47 4.07 12.67
C MET A 1 -12.27 3.74 11.39
N ILE A 2 -13.23 4.61 11.03
CA ILE A 2 -14.05 4.46 9.82
C ILE A 2 -13.33 5.07 8.60
N VAL A 3 -12.52 6.10 8.85
CA VAL A 3 -11.85 6.89 7.82
C VAL A 3 -10.75 6.12 7.07
N PHE A 4 -9.99 5.26 7.77
CA PHE A 4 -8.96 4.41 7.18
C PHE A 4 -9.53 3.46 6.11
N GLU A 5 -10.69 2.85 6.41
CA GLU A 5 -11.35 1.93 5.50
C GLU A 5 -11.86 2.65 4.24
N TYR A 6 -12.56 3.78 4.38
CA TYR A 6 -13.09 4.51 3.22
C TYR A 6 -12.01 5.00 2.25
N LEU A 7 -10.92 5.61 2.74
CA LEU A 7 -9.89 6.15 1.85
C LEU A 7 -9.19 5.04 1.07
N LEU A 8 -8.86 3.93 1.74
CA LEU A 8 -8.24 2.78 1.11
C LEU A 8 -9.18 2.13 0.08
N LEU A 9 -10.47 1.94 0.42
CA LEU A 9 -11.48 1.42 -0.52
C LEU A 9 -11.64 2.32 -1.75
N MET A 10 -11.62 3.65 -1.59
CA MET A 10 -11.70 4.58 -2.71
C MET A 10 -10.51 4.44 -3.66
N ARG A 11 -9.28 4.40 -3.14
CA ARG A 11 -8.07 4.22 -3.96
C ARG A 11 -8.03 2.85 -4.63
N MET A 12 -8.43 1.79 -3.92
CA MET A 12 -8.64 0.45 -4.51
C MET A 12 -9.64 0.47 -5.65
N SER A 13 -10.78 1.15 -5.48
CA SER A 13 -11.80 1.29 -6.54
C SER A 13 -11.28 2.06 -7.75
N ARG A 14 -10.43 3.07 -7.55
CA ARG A 14 -9.82 3.82 -8.66
C ARG A 14 -8.78 2.99 -9.40
N LEU A 15 -7.89 2.30 -8.67
CA LEU A 15 -6.93 1.35 -9.22
C LEU A 15 -7.64 0.27 -10.04
N ALA A 16 -8.75 -0.23 -9.51
CA ALA A 16 -9.57 -1.25 -10.15
C ALA A 16 -10.18 -0.81 -11.48
N ARG A 17 -10.50 0.48 -11.59
CA ARG A 17 -11.01 1.09 -12.82
C ARG A 17 -9.90 1.54 -13.77
N GLY A 18 -8.63 1.27 -13.45
CA GLY A 18 -7.49 1.72 -14.25
C GLY A 18 -7.25 3.23 -14.20
N MET A 19 -7.83 3.93 -13.22
CA MET A 19 -7.79 5.40 -13.12
C MET A 19 -6.59 5.93 -12.34
N GLU A 20 -5.72 5.05 -11.83
CA GLU A 20 -4.48 5.45 -11.19
C GLU A 20 -3.39 5.63 -12.25
N PHE A 21 -2.64 6.72 -12.14
CA PHE A 21 -1.55 7.05 -13.04
C PHE A 21 -0.31 6.21 -12.69
N ASN A 22 0.37 5.68 -13.71
CA ASN A 22 1.56 4.87 -13.56
C ASN A 22 2.75 5.57 -14.21
N GLY A 23 3.69 6.03 -13.38
CA GLY A 23 4.89 6.76 -13.82
C GLY A 23 5.77 6.01 -14.81
N GLU A 24 5.85 4.68 -14.69
CA GLU A 24 6.66 3.84 -15.57
C GLU A 24 6.16 3.89 -17.02
N THR A 25 4.84 3.93 -17.18
CA THR A 25 4.21 3.89 -18.50
C THR A 25 3.76 5.26 -18.99
N ASN A 26 3.90 6.29 -18.14
CA ASN A 26 3.42 7.66 -18.36
C ASN A 26 1.95 7.72 -18.83
N LYS A 27 1.10 6.84 -18.27
CA LYS A 27 -0.34 6.77 -18.59
C LYS A 27 -1.11 6.22 -17.41
N THR A 28 -2.42 6.45 -17.43
CA THR A 28 -3.32 5.71 -16.56
C THR A 28 -3.33 4.25 -16.95
N LEU A 29 -3.57 3.42 -15.95
CA LEU A 29 -3.55 1.97 -16.02
C LEU A 29 -4.73 1.33 -16.77
N ASN A 30 -5.38 2.06 -17.67
CA ASN A 30 -6.54 1.62 -18.45
C ASN A 30 -6.24 0.31 -19.22
N GLY A 31 -6.86 -0.79 -18.80
CA GLY A 31 -6.86 -2.05 -19.55
C GLY A 31 -5.71 -3.03 -19.27
N ALA A 32 -4.87 -2.85 -18.25
CA ALA A 32 -3.90 -3.90 -17.92
C ALA A 32 -4.61 -5.12 -17.32
N SER A 33 -4.49 -6.28 -17.96
CA SER A 33 -5.08 -7.54 -17.51
C SER A 33 -4.62 -7.94 -16.10
N GLY A 34 -3.42 -7.52 -15.68
CA GLY A 34 -2.91 -7.68 -14.33
C GLY A 34 -3.69 -6.87 -13.27
N LEU A 35 -4.29 -5.73 -13.63
CA LEU A 35 -5.14 -4.96 -12.72
C LEU A 35 -6.44 -5.67 -12.45
N MET A 36 -7.12 -6.16 -13.48
CA MET A 36 -8.38 -6.92 -13.31
C MET A 36 -8.17 -8.11 -12.36
N LYS A 37 -6.98 -8.74 -12.41
CA LYS A 37 -6.60 -9.76 -11.43
C LYS A 37 -6.43 -9.16 -10.03
N MET A 38 -5.73 -8.03 -9.83
CA MET A 38 -5.67 -7.32 -8.54
C MET A 38 -7.08 -6.99 -8.00
N VAL A 39 -7.98 -6.48 -8.84
CA VAL A 39 -9.39 -6.18 -8.47
C VAL A 39 -10.11 -7.41 -7.95
N TYR A 40 -9.96 -8.55 -8.61
CA TYR A 40 -10.60 -9.80 -8.18
C TYR A 40 -10.11 -10.22 -6.79
N SER A 41 -8.81 -10.11 -6.53
CA SER A 41 -8.22 -10.39 -5.20
C SER A 41 -8.77 -9.49 -4.12
N PHE A 42 -8.97 -8.22 -4.45
CA PHE A 42 -9.54 -7.24 -3.53
C PHE A 42 -11.01 -7.55 -3.21
N SER A 43 -11.83 -7.87 -4.22
CA SER A 43 -13.24 -8.24 -4.01
C SER A 43 -13.40 -9.46 -3.08
N ALA A 44 -12.44 -10.38 -3.12
CA ALA A 44 -12.42 -11.57 -2.28
C ALA A 44 -11.90 -11.31 -0.85
N GLN A 45 -11.25 -10.17 -0.60
CA GLN A 45 -10.56 -9.90 0.67
C GLN A 45 -10.89 -8.50 1.18
N LYS A 46 -12.05 -8.39 1.84
CA LYS A 46 -12.46 -7.20 2.59
C LYS A 46 -11.39 -6.86 3.64
N ASN A 47 -10.95 -5.61 3.67
CA ASN A 47 -10.03 -5.13 4.71
C ASN A 47 -10.83 -4.83 5.97
N GLU A 48 -11.14 -5.87 6.73
CA GLU A 48 -11.70 -5.68 8.07
C GLU A 48 -10.59 -5.25 9.02
N TYR A 49 -10.93 -4.32 9.90
CA TYR A 49 -9.98 -3.89 10.92
C TYR A 49 -9.79 -4.96 11.98
N ASP A 50 -8.53 -5.13 12.37
CA ASP A 50 -8.10 -6.12 13.34
C ASP A 50 -7.37 -5.41 14.48
N CYS A 51 -7.98 -5.43 15.68
CA CYS A 51 -7.41 -4.83 16.88
C CYS A 51 -6.04 -5.42 17.27
N LYS A 52 -5.74 -6.67 16.86
CA LYS A 52 -4.43 -7.29 17.09
C LYS A 52 -3.36 -6.69 16.19
N LEU A 53 -3.70 -6.36 14.93
CA LEU A 53 -2.79 -5.65 14.03
C LEU A 53 -2.53 -4.23 14.51
N GLU A 54 -3.58 -3.54 14.97
CA GLU A 54 -3.43 -2.23 15.60
C GLU A 54 -2.49 -2.30 16.81
N TRP A 55 -2.68 -3.29 17.70
CA TRP A 55 -1.84 -3.45 18.88
C TRP A 55 -0.35 -3.62 18.51
N TYR A 56 -0.03 -4.45 17.50
CA TYR A 56 1.34 -4.58 17.01
C TYR A 56 1.90 -3.26 16.45
N ALA A 57 1.07 -2.51 15.71
CA ALA A 57 1.46 -1.23 15.13
C ALA A 57 1.71 -0.17 16.21
N GLN A 58 0.81 -0.05 17.18
CA GLN A 58 0.88 0.94 18.26
C GLN A 58 2.11 0.69 19.15
N ILE A 59 2.34 -0.55 19.58
CA ILE A 59 3.53 -0.88 20.40
C ILE A 59 4.83 -0.52 19.70
N TRP A 60 4.89 -0.65 18.37
CA TRP A 60 6.07 -0.26 17.63
C TRP A 60 6.18 1.26 17.47
N ALA A 61 5.07 1.94 17.18
CA ALA A 61 5.01 3.40 17.07
C ALA A 61 5.44 4.09 18.37
N ASP A 62 5.04 3.55 19.52
CA ASP A 62 5.39 4.07 20.86
C ASP A 62 6.90 4.04 21.15
N LYS A 63 7.69 3.25 20.41
CA LYS A 63 9.16 3.25 20.53
C LYS A 63 9.80 4.49 19.90
N CYS A 64 9.06 5.26 19.09
CA CYS A 64 9.51 6.46 18.42
C CYS A 64 10.79 6.25 17.58
N LYS A 65 10.88 5.12 16.87
CA LYS A 65 11.98 4.78 15.96
C LYS A 65 11.46 4.62 14.54
N PHE A 66 12.05 5.34 13.59
CA PHE A 66 11.69 5.22 12.18
C PHE A 66 12.49 4.10 11.50
N GLU A 67 12.16 2.87 11.86
CA GLU A 67 12.69 1.65 11.25
C GLU A 67 11.62 0.56 11.29
N HIS A 68 11.75 -0.47 10.45
CA HIS A 68 10.80 -1.58 10.48
C HIS A 68 10.96 -2.43 11.75
N SER A 69 9.84 -2.86 12.34
CA SER A 69 9.87 -3.82 13.43
C SER A 69 10.34 -5.18 12.93
N ASN A 70 10.91 -5.97 13.84
CA ASN A 70 11.32 -7.32 13.49
C ASN A 70 10.10 -8.20 13.20
N ARG A 71 10.28 -9.22 12.35
CA ARG A 71 9.18 -10.09 11.93
C ARG A 71 8.53 -10.85 13.10
N TRP A 72 9.27 -11.17 14.15
CA TRP A 72 8.72 -11.81 15.35
C TRP A 72 7.88 -10.88 16.22
N GLU A 73 8.03 -9.57 16.11
CA GLU A 73 7.19 -8.58 16.80
C GLU A 73 5.83 -8.39 16.11
N ARG A 74 5.72 -8.80 14.84
CA ARG A 74 4.49 -8.75 14.02
C ARG A 74 4.34 -9.99 13.14
N PRO A 75 4.10 -11.17 13.73
CA PRO A 75 4.13 -12.44 13.00
C PRO A 75 3.18 -12.47 11.80
N ASN A 76 3.74 -12.79 10.63
CA ASN A 76 3.03 -12.89 9.34
C ASN A 76 2.40 -11.59 8.82
N GLN A 77 2.80 -10.42 9.34
CA GLN A 77 2.26 -9.13 8.91
C GLN A 77 3.28 -8.30 8.14
N GLY A 78 2.83 -7.63 7.09
CA GLY A 78 3.55 -6.52 6.47
C GLY A 78 3.61 -5.30 7.40
N GLN A 79 4.33 -4.26 7.00
CA GLN A 79 4.38 -3.00 7.73
C GLN A 79 4.69 -1.87 6.78
N ASN A 80 3.86 -0.83 6.80
CA ASN A 80 4.18 0.45 6.20
C ASN A 80 4.47 1.45 7.30
N LEU A 81 5.41 2.36 7.06
CA LEU A 81 5.79 3.40 8.00
C LEU A 81 5.59 4.77 7.35
N PHE A 82 5.28 5.75 8.19
CA PHE A 82 5.24 7.16 7.80
C PHE A 82 5.75 7.98 8.98
N MET A 83 6.48 9.04 8.68
CA MET A 83 6.89 10.04 9.66
C MET A 83 6.80 11.44 9.06
N THR A 84 6.57 12.43 9.93
CA THR A 84 6.60 13.83 9.57
C THR A 84 7.25 14.63 10.70
N SER A 85 7.75 15.83 10.37
CA SER A 85 8.22 16.80 11.36
C SER A 85 7.12 17.73 11.87
N PHE A 86 5.89 17.64 11.33
CA PHE A 86 4.75 18.40 11.83
C PHE A 86 4.37 17.92 13.23
N THR A 87 4.26 18.87 14.16
CA THR A 87 3.95 18.59 15.58
C THR A 87 2.54 18.98 15.98
N ASP A 88 1.88 19.83 15.18
CA ASP A 88 0.48 20.22 15.38
C ASP A 88 -0.33 19.59 14.26
N TYR A 89 -0.94 18.44 14.56
CA TYR A 89 -1.62 17.63 13.57
C TYR A 89 -2.90 17.01 14.11
N ASP A 90 -3.85 16.85 13.20
CA ASP A 90 -5.01 15.99 13.37
C ASP A 90 -4.67 14.57 12.90
N ASP A 91 -4.97 13.57 13.74
CA ASP A 91 -4.64 12.16 13.49
C ASP A 91 -5.19 11.67 12.14
N ILE A 92 -6.40 12.12 11.79
CA ILE A 92 -7.05 11.73 10.53
C ILE A 92 -6.29 12.30 9.33
N SER A 93 -5.87 13.56 9.42
CA SER A 93 -5.12 14.25 8.37
C SER A 93 -3.75 13.63 8.13
N ILE A 94 -3.05 13.21 9.19
CA ILE A 94 -1.77 12.48 9.07
C ILE A 94 -1.97 11.10 8.47
N LEU A 95 -3.01 10.37 8.88
CA LEU A 95 -3.32 9.07 8.31
C LEU A 95 -3.65 9.17 6.81
N HIS A 96 -4.42 10.19 6.42
CA HIS A 96 -4.68 10.49 5.01
C HIS A 96 -3.37 10.77 4.26
N THR A 97 -2.51 11.61 4.82
CA THR A 97 -1.23 11.96 4.20
C THR A 97 -0.35 10.73 3.99
N ALA A 98 -0.25 9.86 5.00
CA ALA A 98 0.51 8.61 4.93
C ALA A 98 0.00 7.71 3.79
N ILE A 99 -1.32 7.50 3.71
CA ILE A 99 -1.94 6.68 2.67
C ILE A 99 -1.65 7.27 1.29
N GLU A 100 -1.87 8.57 1.10
CA GLU A 100 -1.62 9.24 -0.18
C GLU A 100 -0.16 9.10 -0.64
N LEU A 101 0.81 9.23 0.27
CA LEU A 101 2.22 9.06 -0.05
C LEU A 101 2.57 7.62 -0.39
N TRP A 102 2.01 6.64 0.30
CA TRP A 102 2.19 5.22 -0.06
C TRP A 102 1.63 4.92 -1.45
N TRP A 103 0.52 5.54 -1.84
CA TRP A 103 -0.04 5.40 -3.18
C TRP A 103 0.75 6.11 -4.27
N LYS A 104 1.35 7.26 -3.93
CA LYS A 104 2.13 8.09 -4.85
C LYS A 104 3.36 7.36 -5.41
N GLU A 105 3.83 6.30 -4.76
CA GLU A 105 4.90 5.45 -5.31
C GLU A 105 4.57 4.87 -6.69
N LEU A 106 3.28 4.60 -6.99
CA LEU A 106 2.87 4.17 -8.33
C LEU A 106 3.04 5.29 -9.36
N GLU A 107 2.75 6.52 -8.99
CA GLU A 107 2.94 7.69 -9.85
C GLU A 107 4.42 8.03 -10.04
N GLU A 108 5.24 7.91 -8.98
CA GLU A 108 6.66 8.29 -9.02
C GLU A 108 7.56 7.23 -9.64
N TYR A 109 7.34 5.94 -9.33
CA TYR A 109 8.24 4.86 -9.72
C TYR A 109 7.59 3.85 -10.67
N GLY A 110 6.27 3.70 -10.58
CA GLY A 110 5.50 2.88 -11.48
C GLY A 110 5.75 1.37 -11.41
N ILE A 111 4.88 0.65 -12.11
CA ILE A 111 4.95 -0.80 -12.29
C ILE A 111 4.94 -1.13 -13.79
N PRO A 112 5.40 -2.32 -14.21
CA PRO A 112 5.34 -2.75 -15.59
C PRO A 112 3.90 -2.66 -16.15
N GLY A 113 3.76 -2.39 -17.44
CA GLY A 113 2.46 -2.19 -18.08
C GLY A 113 1.54 -3.42 -18.09
N ASP A 114 2.09 -4.62 -17.93
CA ASP A 114 1.35 -5.87 -17.74
C ASP A 114 0.92 -6.10 -16.28
N ALA A 115 1.39 -5.26 -15.36
CA ALA A 115 1.24 -5.37 -13.92
C ALA A 115 1.61 -6.77 -13.40
N MET A 116 2.70 -7.36 -13.90
CA MET A 116 3.26 -8.58 -13.35
C MET A 116 4.22 -8.26 -12.20
N PHE A 117 3.94 -8.79 -11.01
CA PHE A 117 4.88 -8.70 -9.88
C PHE A 117 5.92 -9.81 -10.01
N SER A 118 7.12 -9.49 -10.51
CA SER A 118 8.23 -10.44 -10.68
C SER A 118 9.31 -10.27 -9.60
N ASP A 119 10.17 -11.28 -9.43
CA ASP A 119 11.40 -11.15 -8.63
C ASP A 119 12.29 -10.03 -9.10
N GLU A 120 12.39 -9.85 -10.42
CA GLU A 120 13.17 -8.81 -11.05
C GLU A 120 12.62 -7.42 -10.74
N LEU A 121 11.29 -7.26 -10.78
CA LEU A 121 10.63 -6.02 -10.36
C LEU A 121 10.94 -5.73 -8.89
N TRP A 122 10.82 -6.73 -8.01
CA TRP A 122 11.08 -6.54 -6.59
C TRP A 122 12.55 -6.20 -6.32
N ARG A 123 13.50 -6.87 -6.98
CA ARG A 123 14.93 -6.57 -6.84
C ARG A 123 15.29 -5.17 -7.35
N SER A 124 14.63 -4.69 -8.40
CA SER A 124 14.93 -3.38 -9.00
C SER A 124 14.22 -2.22 -8.29
N LYS A 125 12.98 -2.40 -7.86
CA LYS A 125 12.11 -1.32 -7.34
C LYS A 125 11.51 -1.57 -5.97
N GLY A 126 11.69 -2.74 -5.36
CA GLY A 126 10.98 -3.12 -4.12
C GLY A 126 11.12 -2.13 -2.96
N SER A 127 12.26 -1.45 -2.83
CA SER A 127 12.46 -0.39 -1.83
C SER A 127 11.75 0.93 -2.13
N ARG A 128 11.21 1.10 -3.35
CA ARG A 128 10.56 2.32 -3.85
C ARG A 128 9.05 2.15 -4.04
N ILE A 129 8.57 0.93 -4.31
CA ILE A 129 7.15 0.62 -4.51
C ILE A 129 6.58 -0.28 -3.41
N GLY A 130 7.33 -0.47 -2.32
CA GLY A 130 7.00 -1.41 -1.25
C GLY A 130 5.71 -1.04 -0.52
N HIS A 131 5.47 0.24 -0.27
CA HIS A 131 4.27 0.67 0.43
C HIS A 131 3.03 0.55 -0.47
N PHE A 132 3.12 1.03 -1.71
CA PHE A 132 2.09 0.91 -2.73
C PHE A 132 1.71 -0.54 -2.95
N THR A 133 2.71 -1.41 -3.17
CA THR A 133 2.47 -2.83 -3.42
C THR A 133 1.75 -3.49 -2.25
N GLN A 134 2.06 -3.10 -1.01
CA GLN A 134 1.38 -3.63 0.18
C GLN A 134 -0.06 -3.14 0.30
N VAL A 135 -0.34 -1.83 0.17
CA VAL A 135 -1.71 -1.27 0.30
C VAL A 135 -2.61 -1.66 -0.85
N SER A 136 -2.02 -1.88 -2.03
CA SER A 136 -2.71 -2.39 -3.21
C SER A 136 -2.85 -3.90 -3.26
N LYS A 137 -2.24 -4.60 -2.31
CA LYS A 137 -2.13 -6.07 -2.31
C LYS A 137 -1.53 -6.60 -3.62
N PHE A 138 -0.71 -5.78 -4.27
CA PHE A 138 0.03 -6.13 -5.47
C PHE A 138 1.19 -7.04 -5.07
N SER A 139 1.00 -8.34 -5.25
CA SER A 139 1.95 -9.36 -4.80
C SER A 139 2.09 -10.47 -5.83
N LYS A 140 3.16 -11.26 -5.71
CA LYS A 140 3.31 -12.50 -6.48
C LYS A 140 2.13 -13.42 -6.15
N ARG A 141 1.46 -13.89 -7.19
CA ARG A 141 0.57 -15.04 -7.04
C ARG A 141 1.38 -16.32 -7.14
N SER A 142 1.19 -17.21 -6.18
CA SER A 142 1.36 -18.63 -6.40
C SER A 142 0.38 -19.06 -7.50
N LEU A 143 0.91 -19.64 -8.58
CA LEU A 143 0.11 -20.36 -9.58
C LEU A 143 -0.57 -21.58 -8.94
#